data_AF-A0A1G7EX61-F1
#
_entry.id   AF-A0A1G7EX61-F1
#
_cell.length_a   1.000
_cell.length_b   1.000
_cell.length_c   1.000
_cell.angle_alpha   90.00
_cell.angle_beta   90.00
_cell.angle_gamma   90.00
#
_symmetry.space_group_name_H-M   'P 1'
#
loop_
_entity.id
_entity.type
_entity.pdbx_description
1 polymer ?
#
loop_
_entity_poly.entity_id
_entity_poly.type
_entity_poly.pdbx_seq_one_letter_code
_entity_poly.pdbx_strand_id
1 'polypeptide(L)'
;MNEPRKLHLEKISRAERSEDQSALRAAFADALRELPDDPVVLGKWADYMFGIGEKDIARQAVRKAFSLTRDNQHHLKMALCDKMYGMGMQKIAAKSLPKLISSERTLETLVRIKILSARRDEISVRQACEQLVERAELEPEQWREISRLALVCGNPAVAVKAFLKCIKLADAPPKDMARLASLHIENNDLDSAWNVLKSLPREVLQQPDMLAVQGSCLRKRGQKTEAVEAYLQLLDHRPSHPAAWSGLANLADKADLPGLVTRCEDVLNGNQVGGDNAMSLWYAAVRYIPAGTCSGLSA
;
A
#
# COMPACT_ATOMS: atom_id res chain seq x y z
N MET A 1 -24.63 29.77 1.00
CA MET A 1 -25.59 28.63 1.06
C MET A 1 -26.98 29.19 0.81
N ASN A 2 -27.87 28.44 0.15
CA ASN A 2 -29.26 28.87 -0.05
C ASN A 2 -30.04 28.67 1.26
N GLU A 3 -30.76 29.68 1.75
CA GLU A 3 -31.49 29.66 3.03
C GLU A 3 -32.42 28.43 3.19
N PRO A 4 -33.21 28.02 2.17
CA PRO A 4 -34.07 26.84 2.26
C PRO A 4 -33.30 25.54 2.52
N ARG A 5 -32.12 25.38 1.91
CA ARG A 5 -31.28 24.19 2.09
C ARG A 5 -30.84 24.06 3.55
N LYS A 6 -30.36 25.17 4.14
CA LYS A 6 -29.84 25.16 5.51
C LYS A 6 -30.93 24.73 6.50
N LEU A 7 -32.12 25.31 6.36
CA LEU A 7 -33.28 24.98 7.20
C LEU A 7 -33.63 23.49 7.14
N HIS A 8 -33.72 22.91 5.93
CA HIS A 8 -34.04 21.49 5.78
C HIS A 8 -32.95 20.58 6.32
N LEU A 9 -31.68 20.92 6.12
CA LEU A 9 -30.56 20.15 6.67
C LEU A 9 -30.55 20.17 8.21
N GLU A 10 -30.90 21.30 8.83
CA GLU A 10 -31.03 21.39 10.28
C GLU A 10 -32.20 20.56 10.81
N LYS A 11 -33.35 20.56 10.13
CA LYS A 11 -34.49 19.69 10.47
C LYS A 11 -34.12 18.21 10.38
N ILE A 12 -33.47 17.80 9.29
CA ILE A 12 -32.98 16.42 9.10
C ILE A 12 -32.02 16.05 10.23
N SER A 13 -31.01 16.88 10.52
CA SER A 13 -30.04 16.55 11.56
C SER A 13 -30.60 16.59 12.98
N ARG A 14 -31.67 17.37 13.23
CA ARG A 14 -32.41 17.29 14.49
C ARG A 14 -33.14 15.95 14.63
N ALA A 15 -33.83 15.51 13.57
CA ALA A 15 -34.54 14.23 13.54
C ALA A 15 -33.58 13.02 13.60
N GLU A 16 -32.39 13.11 12.98
CA GLU A 16 -31.32 12.10 13.09
C GLU A 16 -30.91 11.88 14.55
N ARG A 17 -30.78 12.96 15.35
CA ARG A 17 -30.37 12.88 16.76
C ARG A 17 -31.46 12.37 17.70
N SER A 18 -32.73 12.52 17.34
CA SER A 18 -33.83 12.03 18.16
C SER A 18 -34.13 10.54 17.93
N GLU A 19 -33.43 9.89 17.00
CA GLU A 19 -33.63 8.49 16.59
C GLU A 19 -35.07 8.15 16.15
N ASP A 20 -35.90 9.18 15.95
CA ASP A 20 -37.29 9.07 15.52
C ASP A 20 -37.34 8.91 14.00
N GLN A 21 -37.52 7.65 13.57
CA GLN A 21 -37.62 7.28 12.16
C GLN A 21 -38.81 7.94 11.45
N SER A 22 -39.91 8.23 12.15
CA SER A 22 -41.08 8.87 11.56
C SER A 22 -40.79 10.35 11.26
N ALA A 23 -40.24 11.05 12.25
CA ALA A 23 -39.83 12.44 12.09
C ALA A 23 -38.75 12.61 11.01
N LEU A 24 -37.80 11.67 10.93
CA LEU A 24 -36.75 11.69 9.92
C LEU A 24 -37.30 11.49 8.50
N ARG A 25 -38.23 10.55 8.31
CA ARG A 25 -38.94 10.37 7.03
C ARG A 25 -39.70 11.62 6.61
N ALA A 26 -40.43 12.24 7.54
CA ALA A 26 -41.16 13.46 7.28
C ALA A 26 -40.22 14.62 6.87
N ALA A 27 -39.10 14.78 7.59
CA ALA A 27 -38.10 15.81 7.27
C ALA A 27 -37.50 15.63 5.87
N PHE A 28 -37.19 14.40 5.46
CA PHE A 28 -36.73 14.13 4.10
C PHE A 28 -37.82 14.34 3.05
N ALA A 29 -39.07 13.96 3.33
CA ALA A 29 -40.19 14.17 2.41
C ALA A 29 -40.44 15.67 2.16
N ASP A 30 -40.38 16.50 3.19
CA ASP A 30 -40.47 17.95 3.06
C ASP A 30 -39.29 18.52 2.26
N ALA A 31 -38.06 18.11 2.59
CA ALA A 31 -36.85 18.58 1.91
C ALA A 31 -36.85 18.22 0.42
N LEU A 32 -37.25 17.00 0.04
CA LEU A 32 -37.30 16.55 -1.35
C LEU A 32 -38.45 17.18 -2.14
N ARG A 33 -39.52 17.63 -1.47
CA ARG A 33 -40.62 18.37 -2.12
C ARG A 33 -40.18 19.76 -2.53
N GLU A 34 -39.48 20.47 -1.66
CA GLU A 34 -39.03 21.84 -1.91
C GLU A 34 -37.71 21.90 -2.71
N LEU A 35 -36.84 20.90 -2.53
CA LEU A 35 -35.50 20.83 -3.14
C LEU A 35 -35.25 19.48 -3.84
N PRO A 36 -36.08 19.10 -4.84
CA PRO A 36 -36.03 17.77 -5.49
C PRO A 36 -34.73 17.49 -6.26
N ASP A 37 -34.01 18.54 -6.64
CA ASP A 37 -32.78 18.50 -7.43
C ASP A 37 -31.58 19.07 -6.67
N ASP A 38 -31.67 19.21 -5.35
CA ASP A 38 -30.52 19.61 -4.55
C ASP A 38 -29.59 18.41 -4.29
N PRO A 39 -28.34 18.43 -4.79
CA PRO A 39 -27.45 17.28 -4.70
C PRO A 39 -27.00 16.97 -3.27
N VAL A 40 -27.03 17.93 -2.35
CA VAL A 40 -26.68 17.70 -0.95
C VAL A 40 -27.83 16.97 -0.24
N VAL A 41 -29.07 17.41 -0.47
CA VAL A 41 -30.28 16.75 0.07
C VAL A 41 -30.41 15.35 -0.48
N LEU A 42 -30.28 15.17 -1.81
CA LEU A 42 -30.30 13.86 -2.45
C LEU A 42 -29.17 12.94 -1.95
N GLY A 43 -28.00 13.51 -1.69
CA GLY A 43 -26.88 12.80 -1.07
C GLY A 43 -27.23 12.25 0.31
N LYS A 44 -27.81 13.07 1.21
CA LYS A 44 -28.24 12.61 2.54
C LYS A 44 -29.40 11.61 2.47
N TRP A 45 -30.35 11.84 1.57
CA TRP A 45 -31.44 10.89 1.33
C TRP A 45 -30.91 9.51 0.93
N ALA A 46 -29.86 9.48 0.10
CA ALA A 46 -29.21 8.23 -0.28
C ALA A 46 -28.63 7.46 0.91
N ASP A 47 -28.03 8.14 1.91
CA ASP A 47 -27.55 7.46 3.13
C ASP A 47 -28.69 6.86 3.92
N TYR A 48 -29.74 7.66 4.14
CA TYR A 48 -30.89 7.24 4.91
C TYR A 48 -31.56 6.01 4.26
N MET A 49 -31.80 6.04 2.95
CA MET A 49 -32.38 4.91 2.23
C MET A 49 -31.49 3.67 2.26
N PHE A 50 -30.17 3.85 2.20
CA PHE A 50 -29.24 2.72 2.32
C PHE A 50 -29.27 2.10 3.72
N GLY A 51 -29.35 2.94 4.76
CA GLY A 51 -29.42 2.51 6.16
C GLY A 51 -30.67 1.69 6.48
N ILE A 52 -31.82 2.01 5.88
CA ILE A 52 -33.06 1.24 6.06
C ILE A 52 -33.18 0.03 5.11
N GLY A 53 -32.15 -0.26 4.31
CA GLY A 53 -32.10 -1.43 3.42
C GLY A 53 -32.61 -1.19 2.00
N GLU A 54 -33.13 -0.01 1.69
CA GLU A 54 -33.65 0.37 0.36
C GLU A 54 -32.53 0.75 -0.61
N LYS A 55 -31.68 -0.24 -0.92
CA LYS A 55 -30.42 -0.06 -1.67
C LYS A 55 -30.61 0.52 -3.07
N ASP A 56 -31.69 0.17 -3.77
CA ASP A 56 -31.89 0.66 -5.14
C ASP A 56 -32.30 2.13 -5.18
N ILE A 57 -33.14 2.56 -4.24
CA ILE A 57 -33.50 3.97 -4.09
C ILE A 57 -32.27 4.79 -3.72
N ALA A 58 -31.44 4.29 -2.78
CA ALA A 58 -30.19 4.94 -2.39
C ALA A 58 -29.24 5.14 -3.59
N ARG A 59 -29.03 4.08 -4.38
CA ARG A 59 -28.17 4.12 -5.58
C ARG A 59 -28.71 5.09 -6.64
N GLN A 60 -30.02 5.14 -6.84
CA GLN A 60 -30.63 6.11 -7.77
C GLN A 60 -30.45 7.55 -7.28
N ALA A 61 -30.68 7.80 -5.98
CA ALA A 61 -30.53 9.11 -5.38
C ALA A 61 -29.10 9.65 -5.46
N VAL A 62 -28.08 8.84 -5.13
CA VAL A 62 -26.67 9.28 -5.21
C VAL A 62 -26.22 9.53 -6.66
N ARG A 63 -26.73 8.76 -7.64
CA ARG A 63 -26.46 9.03 -9.07
C ARG A 63 -27.07 10.34 -9.52
N LYS A 64 -28.33 10.59 -9.14
CA LYS A 64 -29.03 11.84 -9.45
C LYS A 64 -28.29 13.02 -8.82
N ALA A 65 -27.90 12.90 -7.54
CA ALA A 65 -27.09 13.92 -6.85
C ALA A 65 -25.79 14.22 -7.62
N PHE A 66 -25.08 13.18 -8.08
CA PHE A 66 -23.84 13.37 -8.82
C PHE A 66 -24.05 14.06 -10.16
N SER A 67 -25.07 13.66 -10.94
CA SER A 67 -25.36 14.30 -12.24
C SER A 67 -25.77 15.77 -12.12
N LEU A 68 -26.32 16.17 -10.97
CA LEU A 68 -26.73 17.55 -10.69
C LEU A 68 -25.61 18.40 -10.06
N THR A 69 -24.49 17.77 -9.70
CA THR A 69 -23.35 18.45 -9.08
C THR A 69 -22.51 19.15 -10.15
N ARG A 70 -22.28 20.46 -9.98
CA ARG A 70 -21.52 21.29 -10.93
C ARG A 70 -20.03 20.94 -10.93
N ASP A 71 -19.33 21.19 -12.03
CA ASP A 71 -17.91 20.86 -12.16
C ASP A 71 -17.00 21.55 -11.15
N ASN A 72 -17.34 22.77 -10.73
CA ASN A 72 -16.61 23.51 -9.71
C ASN A 72 -16.85 23.00 -8.27
N GLN A 73 -17.78 22.07 -8.07
CA GLN A 73 -18.09 21.47 -6.76
C GLN A 73 -17.29 20.18 -6.54
N HIS A 74 -15.97 20.24 -6.76
CA HIS A 74 -15.04 19.10 -6.67
C HIS A 74 -15.23 18.27 -5.39
N HIS A 75 -15.27 18.96 -4.26
CA HIS A 75 -15.43 18.34 -2.95
C HIS A 75 -16.72 17.52 -2.81
N LEU A 76 -17.84 18.04 -3.34
CA LEU A 76 -19.12 17.34 -3.32
C LEU A 76 -19.09 16.12 -4.26
N LYS A 77 -18.47 16.26 -5.44
CA LYS A 77 -18.27 15.12 -6.36
C LYS A 77 -17.47 13.99 -5.70
N MET A 78 -16.39 14.33 -5.00
CA MET A 78 -15.56 13.35 -4.28
C MET A 78 -16.35 12.64 -3.17
N ALA A 79 -17.12 13.38 -2.37
CA ALA A 79 -17.97 12.80 -1.33
C ALA A 79 -19.04 11.84 -1.91
N LEU A 80 -19.65 12.21 -3.04
CA LEU A 80 -20.63 11.36 -3.74
C LEU A 80 -19.97 10.12 -4.37
N CYS A 81 -18.73 10.21 -4.86
CA CYS A 81 -17.95 9.06 -5.31
C CYS A 81 -17.66 8.07 -4.17
N ASP A 82 -17.25 8.53 -3.00
CA ASP A 82 -17.04 7.65 -1.83
C ASP A 82 -18.35 6.94 -1.44
N LYS A 83 -19.46 7.69 -1.47
CA LYS A 83 -20.78 7.13 -1.20
C LYS A 83 -21.19 6.06 -2.20
N MET A 84 -21.03 6.31 -3.50
CA MET A 84 -21.25 5.31 -4.54
C MET A 84 -20.41 4.07 -4.31
N TYR A 85 -19.13 4.24 -3.93
CA TYR A 85 -18.24 3.13 -3.61
C TYR A 85 -18.77 2.32 -2.41
N GLY A 86 -19.16 2.98 -1.31
CA GLY A 86 -19.74 2.35 -0.13
C GLY A 86 -21.06 1.60 -0.39
N MET A 87 -21.87 2.07 -1.35
CA MET A 87 -23.11 1.42 -1.78
C MET A 87 -22.91 0.23 -2.76
N GLY A 88 -21.66 -0.19 -2.96
CA GLY A 88 -21.28 -1.30 -3.84
C GLY A 88 -21.18 -0.91 -5.31
N MET A 89 -21.32 0.37 -5.67
CA MET A 89 -21.23 0.85 -7.05
C MET A 89 -19.78 1.16 -7.45
N GLN A 90 -18.83 0.33 -7.04
CA GLN A 90 -17.38 0.54 -7.19
C GLN A 90 -17.00 0.87 -8.63
N LYS A 91 -17.64 0.20 -9.60
CA LYS A 91 -17.35 0.40 -11.02
C LYS A 91 -17.77 1.79 -11.51
N ILE A 92 -18.88 2.32 -11.01
CA ILE A 92 -19.40 3.64 -11.38
C ILE A 92 -18.60 4.70 -10.64
N ALA A 93 -18.38 4.54 -9.34
CA ALA A 93 -17.59 5.45 -8.51
C ALA A 93 -16.23 5.77 -9.14
N ALA A 94 -15.49 4.74 -9.57
CA ALA A 94 -14.19 4.90 -10.21
C ALA A 94 -14.25 5.66 -11.55
N LYS A 95 -15.25 5.37 -12.39
CA LYS A 95 -15.45 6.08 -13.67
C LYS A 95 -15.90 7.52 -13.47
N SER A 96 -16.58 7.80 -12.35
CA SER A 96 -17.11 9.12 -12.01
C SER A 96 -16.13 9.99 -11.23
N LEU A 97 -14.93 9.50 -10.90
CA LEU A 97 -13.93 10.31 -10.19
C LEU A 97 -13.64 11.60 -10.98
N PRO A 98 -13.77 12.80 -10.38
CA PRO A 98 -13.35 14.03 -11.02
C PRO A 98 -11.85 14.00 -11.28
N LYS A 99 -11.38 14.84 -12.21
CA LYS A 99 -9.94 14.97 -12.49
C LYS A 99 -9.18 15.35 -11.21
N LEU A 100 -8.00 14.79 -11.02
CA LEU A 100 -7.12 15.17 -9.92
C LEU A 100 -6.72 16.64 -10.11
N ILE A 101 -6.88 17.44 -9.05
CA ILE A 101 -6.53 18.87 -9.02
C ILE A 101 -5.52 19.10 -7.93
N SER A 102 -4.62 20.07 -8.11
CA SER A 102 -3.57 20.37 -7.14
C SER A 102 -4.12 20.78 -5.76
N SER A 103 -5.27 21.44 -5.69
CA SER A 103 -5.92 21.87 -4.45
C SER A 103 -6.81 20.80 -3.80
N GLU A 104 -6.77 19.55 -4.28
CA GLU A 104 -7.56 18.45 -3.69
C GLU A 104 -7.14 18.24 -2.23
N ARG A 105 -8.14 18.11 -1.35
CA ARG A 105 -7.89 17.96 0.09
C ARG A 105 -7.37 16.55 0.40
N THR A 106 -6.58 16.42 1.48
CA THR A 106 -6.05 15.15 1.97
C THR A 106 -7.10 14.03 2.02
N LEU A 107 -8.27 14.28 2.63
CA LEU A 107 -9.34 13.29 2.74
C LEU A 107 -9.88 12.84 1.37
N GLU A 108 -9.96 13.77 0.41
CA GLU A 108 -10.46 13.48 -0.94
C GLU A 108 -9.45 12.63 -1.72
N THR A 109 -8.16 12.96 -1.61
CA THR A 109 -7.10 12.14 -2.22
C THR A 109 -7.02 10.75 -1.60
N LEU A 110 -7.26 10.59 -0.29
CA LEU A 110 -7.38 9.27 0.35
C LEU A 110 -8.56 8.47 -0.18
N VAL A 111 -9.73 9.10 -0.36
CA VAL A 111 -10.91 8.48 -1.00
C VAL A 111 -10.58 8.03 -2.42
N ARG A 112 -9.91 8.90 -3.20
CA ARG A 112 -9.47 8.60 -4.56
C ARG A 112 -8.57 7.36 -4.59
N ILE A 113 -7.55 7.31 -3.74
CA ILE A 113 -6.64 6.16 -3.61
C ILE A 113 -7.44 4.89 -3.31
N LYS A 114 -8.30 4.91 -2.29
CA LYS A 114 -9.17 3.77 -1.94
C LYS A 114 -9.97 3.24 -3.13
N ILE A 115 -10.63 4.14 -3.87
CA ILE A 115 -11.46 3.76 -5.04
C ILE A 115 -10.61 3.17 -6.17
N LEU A 116 -9.46 3.79 -6.47
CA LEU A 116 -8.58 3.37 -7.57
C LEU A 116 -7.80 2.08 -7.25
N SER A 117 -7.36 1.91 -6.01
CA SER A 117 -6.68 0.70 -5.55
C SER A 117 -7.59 -0.53 -5.68
N ALA A 118 -8.88 -0.40 -5.37
CA ALA A 118 -9.85 -1.48 -5.55
C ALA A 118 -10.03 -1.89 -7.04
N ARG A 119 -9.71 -0.97 -7.95
CA ARG A 119 -9.73 -1.17 -9.41
C ARG A 119 -8.39 -1.60 -10.00
N ARG A 120 -7.33 -1.67 -9.18
CA ARG A 120 -5.95 -1.91 -9.60
C ARG A 120 -5.47 -0.90 -10.67
N ASP A 121 -5.93 0.35 -10.57
CA ASP A 121 -5.43 1.43 -11.42
C ASP A 121 -4.15 2.01 -10.81
N GLU A 122 -3.04 1.30 -11.02
CA GLU A 122 -1.74 1.63 -10.41
C GLU A 122 -1.21 3.00 -10.85
N ILE A 123 -1.49 3.42 -12.09
CA ILE A 123 -1.02 4.70 -12.63
C ILE A 123 -1.71 5.86 -11.89
N SER A 124 -3.04 5.80 -11.75
CA SER A 124 -3.79 6.85 -11.08
C SER A 124 -3.53 6.86 -9.56
N VAL A 125 -3.33 5.68 -8.94
CA VAL A 125 -2.92 5.59 -7.53
C VAL A 125 -1.54 6.23 -7.32
N ARG A 126 -0.58 5.97 -8.21
CA ARG A 126 0.75 6.57 -8.15
C ARG A 126 0.69 8.10 -8.11
N GLN A 127 -0.07 8.71 -9.02
CA GLN A 127 -0.25 10.17 -9.09
C GLN A 127 -0.89 10.74 -7.81
N ALA A 128 -1.89 10.04 -7.27
CA ALA A 128 -2.54 10.46 -6.03
C ALA A 128 -1.60 10.39 -4.82
N CYS A 129 -0.78 9.33 -4.72
CA CYS A 129 0.25 9.21 -3.67
C CYS A 129 1.33 10.29 -3.78
N GLU A 130 1.78 10.62 -5.00
CA GLU A 130 2.73 11.71 -5.25
C GLU A 130 2.21 13.07 -4.76
N GLN A 131 0.93 13.37 -5.00
CA GLN A 131 0.34 14.61 -4.53
C GLN A 131 0.16 14.62 -3.01
N LEU A 132 -0.27 13.49 -2.43
CA LEU A 132 -0.56 13.36 -1.01
C LEU A 132 0.71 13.52 -0.16
N VAL A 133 1.82 12.88 -0.57
CA VAL A 133 3.04 12.82 0.23
C VAL A 133 3.65 14.20 0.48
N GLU A 134 3.46 15.16 -0.42
CA GLU A 134 4.06 16.49 -0.31
C GLU A 134 3.32 17.42 0.66
N ARG A 135 2.02 17.18 0.90
CA ARG A 135 1.14 18.20 1.53
C ARG A 135 0.35 17.69 2.72
N ALA A 136 0.17 16.39 2.83
CA ALA A 136 -0.63 15.83 3.90
C ALA A 136 0.15 15.76 5.21
N GLU A 137 -0.59 15.91 6.29
CA GLU A 137 -0.26 15.44 7.64
C GLU A 137 -1.19 14.25 7.90
N LEU A 138 -0.60 13.10 8.20
CA LEU A 138 -1.29 11.82 8.38
C LEU A 138 -0.68 11.09 9.57
N GLU A 139 -1.44 10.16 10.13
CA GLU A 139 -0.98 9.26 11.18
C GLU A 139 0.08 8.27 10.65
N PRO A 140 0.95 7.73 11.53
CA PRO A 140 2.01 6.79 11.12
C PRO A 140 1.48 5.60 10.29
N GLU A 141 0.36 5.01 10.67
CA GLU A 141 -0.25 3.87 9.99
C GLU A 141 -0.65 4.21 8.55
N GLN A 142 -1.15 5.42 8.34
CA GLN A 142 -1.54 5.90 7.01
C GLN A 142 -0.30 6.12 6.16
N TRP A 143 0.78 6.71 6.69
CA TRP A 143 2.04 6.83 5.97
C TRP A 143 2.64 5.48 5.59
N ARG A 144 2.54 4.48 6.47
CA ARG A 144 2.96 3.10 6.19
C ARG A 144 2.17 2.51 5.02
N GLU A 145 0.86 2.74 4.98
CA GLU A 145 0.01 2.28 3.88
C GLU A 145 0.30 3.01 2.56
N ILE A 146 0.50 4.33 2.58
CA ILE A 146 0.90 5.10 1.38
C ILE A 146 2.26 4.62 0.86
N SER A 147 3.21 4.34 1.75
CA SER A 147 4.51 3.77 1.36
C SER A 147 4.36 2.43 0.64
N ARG A 148 3.55 1.53 1.21
CA ARG A 148 3.26 0.21 0.61
C ARG A 148 2.60 0.35 -0.76
N LEU A 149 1.60 1.22 -0.89
CA LEU A 149 0.90 1.45 -2.15
C LEU A 149 1.81 2.05 -3.21
N ALA A 150 2.62 3.06 -2.85
CA ALA A 150 3.57 3.68 -3.76
C ALA A 150 4.58 2.65 -4.31
N LEU A 151 5.05 1.72 -3.48
CA LEU A 151 5.93 0.66 -3.92
C LEU A 151 5.25 -0.32 -4.89
N VAL A 152 4.04 -0.79 -4.58
CA VAL A 152 3.26 -1.67 -5.46
C VAL A 152 3.01 -1.00 -6.81
N CYS A 153 2.73 0.30 -6.79
CA CYS A 153 2.54 1.08 -8.00
C CYS A 153 3.87 1.51 -8.66
N GLY A 154 5.02 0.96 -8.28
CA GLY A 154 6.30 1.21 -8.95
C GLY A 154 6.87 2.62 -8.75
N ASN A 155 6.56 3.28 -7.65
CA ASN A 155 7.17 4.56 -7.24
C ASN A 155 7.89 4.42 -5.89
N PRO A 156 9.10 3.82 -5.89
CA PRO A 156 9.88 3.64 -4.68
C PRO A 156 10.34 4.95 -4.04
N ALA A 157 10.50 6.03 -4.82
CA ALA A 157 10.90 7.34 -4.29
C ALA A 157 9.82 7.93 -3.37
N VAL A 158 8.55 7.87 -3.77
CA VAL A 158 7.43 8.26 -2.90
C VAL A 158 7.28 7.30 -1.73
N ALA A 159 7.54 6.00 -1.95
CA ALA A 159 7.49 5.01 -0.88
C ALA A 159 8.48 5.32 0.25
N VAL A 160 9.71 5.71 -0.09
CA VAL A 160 10.74 6.18 0.85
C VAL A 160 10.26 7.43 1.59
N LYS A 161 9.81 8.47 0.87
CA LYS A 161 9.33 9.72 1.49
C LYS A 161 8.20 9.48 2.49
N ALA A 162 7.20 8.69 2.11
CA ALA A 162 6.07 8.35 2.97
C ALA A 162 6.53 7.57 4.21
N PHE A 163 7.43 6.59 4.04
CA PHE A 163 7.93 5.81 5.17
C PHE A 163 8.80 6.64 6.13
N LEU A 164 9.59 7.57 5.61
CA LEU A 164 10.33 8.54 6.42
C LEU A 164 9.41 9.41 7.28
N LYS A 165 8.22 9.79 6.77
CA LYS A 165 7.21 10.49 7.57
C LYS A 165 6.62 9.58 8.66
N CYS A 166 6.39 8.30 8.38
CA CYS A 166 5.95 7.31 9.37
C CYS A 166 6.92 7.19 10.55
N ILE A 167 8.20 6.92 10.28
CA ILE A 167 9.22 6.70 11.34
C ILE A 167 9.63 7.98 12.08
N LYS A 168 9.27 9.17 11.57
CA LYS A 168 9.47 10.43 12.29
C LYS A 168 8.40 10.65 13.35
N LEU A 169 7.22 10.08 13.14
CA LEU A 169 6.05 10.24 14.01
C LEU A 169 5.90 9.07 14.99
N ALA A 170 6.43 7.89 14.66
CA ALA A 170 6.55 6.76 15.55
C ALA A 170 8.01 6.59 16.01
N ASP A 171 8.24 5.98 17.17
CA ASP A 171 9.58 5.47 17.49
C ASP A 171 10.04 4.53 16.36
N ALA A 172 11.30 4.59 15.96
CA ALA A 172 11.84 3.82 14.83
C ALA A 172 12.47 2.51 15.33
N PRO A 173 11.71 1.41 15.51
CA PRO A 173 12.27 0.14 15.92
C PRO A 173 13.22 -0.39 14.84
N PRO A 174 14.14 -1.31 15.18
CA PRO A 174 15.03 -1.96 14.22
C PRO A 174 14.29 -2.48 12.97
N LYS A 175 13.11 -3.07 13.14
CA LYS A 175 12.29 -3.56 12.01
C LYS A 175 11.93 -2.47 11.00
N ASP A 176 11.63 -1.26 11.45
CA ASP A 176 11.32 -0.14 10.56
C ASP A 176 12.60 0.38 9.89
N MET A 177 13.75 0.35 10.57
CA MET A 177 15.03 0.67 9.95
C MET A 177 15.42 -0.32 8.83
N ALA A 178 15.17 -1.63 9.02
CA ALA A 178 15.35 -2.64 7.97
C ALA A 178 14.45 -2.35 6.77
N ARG A 179 13.20 -1.96 7.03
CA ARG A 179 12.25 -1.61 5.98
C ARG A 179 12.68 -0.35 5.23
N LEU A 180 13.14 0.69 5.93
CA LEU A 180 13.66 1.91 5.31
C LEU A 180 14.87 1.61 4.41
N ALA A 181 15.85 0.87 4.90
CA ALA A 181 17.00 0.46 4.11
C ALA A 181 16.57 -0.36 2.88
N SER A 182 15.62 -1.28 3.02
CA SER A 182 15.04 -2.03 1.90
C SER A 182 14.39 -1.13 0.85
N LEU A 183 13.62 -0.13 1.29
CA LEU A 183 12.99 0.85 0.39
C LEU A 183 14.04 1.67 -0.37
N HIS A 184 15.14 2.07 0.28
CA HIS A 184 16.25 2.74 -0.41
C HIS A 184 16.92 1.82 -1.45
N ILE A 185 17.13 0.54 -1.13
CA ILE A 185 17.64 -0.48 -2.08
C ILE A 185 16.70 -0.63 -3.29
N GLU A 186 15.38 -0.68 -3.06
CA GLU A 186 14.36 -0.75 -4.12
C GLU A 186 14.32 0.54 -4.96
N ASN A 187 14.56 1.69 -4.34
CA ASN A 187 14.72 2.98 -5.02
C ASN A 187 16.08 3.15 -5.72
N ASN A 188 16.95 2.15 -5.69
CA ASN A 188 18.32 2.19 -6.19
C ASN A 188 19.21 3.29 -5.55
N ASP A 189 18.81 3.78 -4.37
CA ASP A 189 19.56 4.74 -3.56
C ASP A 189 20.42 3.98 -2.54
N LEU A 190 21.47 3.35 -3.07
CA LEU A 190 22.30 2.42 -2.30
C LEU A 190 23.12 3.11 -1.20
N ASP A 191 23.43 4.38 -1.38
CA ASP A 191 24.20 5.15 -0.39
C ASP A 191 23.34 5.50 0.82
N SER A 192 22.08 5.94 0.62
CA SER A 192 21.17 6.13 1.75
C SER A 192 20.86 4.81 2.46
N ALA A 193 20.66 3.71 1.71
CA ALA A 193 20.49 2.38 2.31
C ALA A 193 21.67 2.01 3.21
N TRP A 194 22.89 2.26 2.73
CA TRP A 194 24.11 1.98 3.48
C TRP A 194 24.27 2.88 4.71
N ASN A 195 23.90 4.15 4.60
CA ASN A 195 23.94 5.09 5.72
C ASN A 195 22.97 4.68 6.84
N VAL A 196 21.77 4.20 6.49
CA VAL A 196 20.83 3.63 7.46
C VAL A 196 21.48 2.45 8.18
N LEU A 197 22.03 1.49 7.45
CA LEU A 197 22.69 0.31 8.04
C LEU A 197 23.86 0.72 8.95
N LYS A 198 24.71 1.65 8.52
CA LYS A 198 25.84 2.14 9.32
C LYS A 198 25.45 2.84 10.62
N SER A 199 24.26 3.43 10.68
CA SER A 199 23.77 4.10 11.87
C SER A 199 23.29 3.14 12.96
N LEU A 200 23.11 1.85 12.64
CA LEU A 200 22.58 0.86 13.56
C LEU A 200 23.69 0.25 14.44
N PRO A 201 23.38 -0.10 15.70
CA PRO A 201 24.30 -0.85 16.56
C PRO A 201 24.67 -2.21 15.97
N ARG A 202 25.85 -2.72 16.30
CA ARG A 202 26.35 -4.01 15.79
C ARG A 202 25.42 -5.16 16.15
N GLU A 203 24.83 -5.13 17.35
CA GLU A 203 23.92 -6.15 17.85
C GLU A 203 22.64 -6.22 17.02
N VAL A 204 22.17 -5.07 16.52
CA VAL A 204 21.01 -4.99 15.61
C VAL A 204 21.39 -5.50 14.23
N LEU A 205 22.56 -5.14 13.72
CA LEU A 205 23.03 -5.58 12.40
C LEU A 205 23.20 -7.09 12.29
N GLN A 206 23.50 -7.78 13.39
CA GLN A 206 23.61 -9.23 13.45
C GLN A 206 22.25 -9.96 13.49
N GLN A 207 21.13 -9.23 13.55
CA GLN A 207 19.81 -9.86 13.49
C GLN A 207 19.53 -10.37 12.05
N PRO A 208 18.82 -11.51 11.89
CA PRO A 208 18.58 -12.11 10.57
C PRO A 208 17.96 -11.15 9.55
N ASP A 209 16.99 -10.34 9.97
CA ASP A 209 16.30 -9.40 9.08
C ASP A 209 17.26 -8.29 8.59
N MET A 210 18.24 -7.88 9.40
CA MET A 210 19.27 -6.90 9.01
C MET A 210 20.34 -7.51 8.12
N LEU A 211 20.79 -8.73 8.41
CA LEU A 211 21.76 -9.44 7.56
C LEU A 211 21.23 -9.62 6.13
N ALA A 212 19.93 -9.89 5.98
CA ALA A 212 19.27 -9.97 4.67
C ALA A 212 19.35 -8.66 3.89
N VAL A 213 19.07 -7.54 4.56
CA VAL A 213 19.09 -6.19 3.97
C VAL A 213 20.53 -5.76 3.67
N GLN A 214 21.46 -6.02 4.59
CA GLN A 214 22.88 -5.72 4.44
C GLN A 214 23.48 -6.49 3.26
N GLY A 215 23.29 -7.81 3.19
CA GLY A 215 23.74 -8.61 2.05
C GLY A 215 23.18 -8.10 0.72
N SER A 216 21.90 -7.70 0.69
CA SER A 216 21.26 -7.15 -0.50
C SER A 216 21.83 -5.78 -0.91
N CYS A 217 22.11 -4.91 0.05
CA CYS A 217 22.75 -3.62 -0.18
C CYS A 217 24.17 -3.81 -0.73
N LEU A 218 25.02 -4.57 -0.03
CA LEU A 218 26.40 -4.86 -0.40
C LEU A 218 26.48 -5.48 -1.81
N ARG A 219 25.62 -6.45 -2.10
CA ARG A 219 25.54 -7.09 -3.42
C ARG A 219 25.25 -6.09 -4.53
N LYS A 220 24.26 -5.21 -4.35
CA LYS A 220 23.92 -4.18 -5.35
C LYS A 220 25.00 -3.11 -5.49
N ARG A 221 25.77 -2.84 -4.42
CA ARG A 221 26.93 -1.94 -4.44
C ARG A 221 28.19 -2.57 -5.05
N GLY A 222 28.15 -3.87 -5.36
CA GLY A 222 29.30 -4.60 -5.92
C GLY A 222 30.31 -5.11 -4.89
N GLN A 223 30.02 -4.95 -3.59
CA GLN A 223 30.83 -5.45 -2.48
C GLN A 223 30.53 -6.94 -2.27
N LYS A 224 31.05 -7.77 -3.18
CA LYS A 224 30.66 -9.17 -3.30
C LYS A 224 31.07 -10.00 -2.09
N THR A 225 32.31 -9.85 -1.62
CA THR A 225 32.86 -10.65 -0.53
C THR A 225 32.07 -10.44 0.75
N GLU A 226 31.83 -9.17 1.10
CA GLU A 226 31.07 -8.79 2.28
C GLU A 226 29.58 -9.19 2.15
N ALA A 227 29.03 -9.16 0.92
CA ALA A 227 27.68 -9.65 0.68
C ALA A 227 27.55 -11.16 0.92
N VAL A 228 28.55 -11.94 0.47
CA VAL A 228 28.63 -13.38 0.72
C VAL A 228 28.68 -13.64 2.22
N GLU A 229 29.57 -12.97 2.95
CA GLU A 229 29.69 -13.11 4.41
C GLU A 229 28.35 -12.82 5.12
N ALA A 230 27.68 -11.72 4.78
CA ALA A 230 26.39 -11.37 5.36
C ALA A 230 25.30 -12.42 5.08
N TYR A 231 25.25 -12.96 3.85
CA TYR A 231 24.30 -14.03 3.53
C TYR A 231 24.65 -15.36 4.21
N LEU A 232 25.92 -15.70 4.37
CA LEU A 232 26.33 -16.92 5.09
C LEU A 232 25.99 -16.81 6.59
N GLN A 233 26.24 -15.66 7.22
CA GLN A 233 25.82 -15.40 8.60
C GLN A 233 24.29 -15.51 8.74
N LEU A 234 23.53 -15.00 7.77
CA LEU A 234 22.08 -15.17 7.76
C LEU A 234 21.68 -16.65 7.69
N LEU A 235 22.37 -17.46 6.90
CA LEU A 235 22.12 -18.90 6.81
C LEU A 235 22.50 -19.66 8.08
N ASP A 236 23.50 -19.19 8.84
CA ASP A 236 23.83 -19.75 10.15
C ASP A 236 22.68 -19.57 11.15
N HIS A 237 21.92 -18.48 11.04
CA HIS A 237 20.73 -18.22 11.86
C HIS A 237 19.44 -18.83 11.30
N ARG A 238 19.25 -18.78 9.98
CA ARG A 238 18.06 -19.26 9.26
C ARG A 238 18.49 -20.05 8.01
N PRO A 239 18.80 -21.34 8.15
CA PRO A 239 19.35 -22.16 7.06
C PRO A 239 18.47 -22.21 5.80
N SER A 240 17.16 -22.05 5.95
CA SER A 240 16.19 -22.11 4.86
C SER A 240 15.75 -20.74 4.32
N HIS A 241 16.48 -19.65 4.64
CA HIS A 241 16.09 -18.29 4.26
C HIS A 241 16.20 -18.01 2.74
N PRO A 242 15.09 -17.86 1.99
CA PRO A 242 15.14 -17.86 0.51
C PRO A 242 15.95 -16.72 -0.10
N ALA A 243 15.90 -15.53 0.51
CA ALA A 243 16.62 -14.36 0.00
C ALA A 243 18.14 -14.49 0.10
N ALA A 244 18.64 -15.23 1.09
CA ALA A 244 20.07 -15.45 1.28
C ALA A 244 20.62 -16.33 0.15
N TRP A 245 19.95 -17.44 -0.12
CA TRP A 245 20.27 -18.34 -1.21
C TRP A 245 20.14 -17.70 -2.58
N SER A 246 19.07 -16.94 -2.81
CA SER A 246 18.93 -16.16 -4.05
C SER A 246 20.05 -15.12 -4.19
N GLY A 247 20.45 -14.49 -3.09
CA GLY A 247 21.56 -13.54 -3.06
C GLY A 247 22.90 -14.19 -3.40
N LEU A 248 23.21 -15.34 -2.78
CA LEU A 248 24.42 -16.11 -3.01
C LEU A 248 24.48 -16.65 -4.44
N ALA A 249 23.41 -17.25 -4.96
CA ALA A 249 23.38 -17.75 -6.34
C ALA A 249 23.63 -16.64 -7.37
N ASN A 250 23.06 -15.45 -7.18
CA ASN A 250 23.33 -14.29 -8.04
C ASN A 250 24.78 -13.79 -7.96
N LEU A 251 25.49 -14.09 -6.87
CA LEU A 251 26.90 -13.77 -6.70
C LEU A 251 27.82 -14.88 -7.25
N ALA A 252 27.33 -16.13 -7.24
CA ALA A 252 28.08 -17.34 -7.55
C ALA A 252 28.48 -17.43 -9.04
N ASP A 253 27.67 -16.90 -9.96
CA ASP A 253 28.08 -16.72 -11.38
C ASP A 253 29.36 -15.87 -11.53
N LYS A 254 29.74 -15.12 -10.49
CA LYS A 254 30.87 -14.18 -10.48
C LYS A 254 31.86 -14.40 -9.34
N ALA A 255 31.65 -15.40 -8.50
CA ALA A 255 32.45 -15.74 -7.34
C ALA A 255 32.45 -17.27 -7.19
N ASP A 256 33.63 -17.89 -7.19
CA ASP A 256 33.75 -19.31 -6.86
C ASP A 256 33.37 -19.47 -5.37
N LEU A 257 32.21 -20.07 -5.09
CA LEU A 257 31.65 -20.25 -3.75
C LEU A 257 31.65 -21.73 -3.38
N PRO A 258 32.83 -22.30 -3.05
CA PRO A 258 32.95 -23.72 -2.76
C PRO A 258 32.00 -24.16 -1.64
N GLY A 259 31.34 -25.30 -1.84
CA GLY A 259 30.42 -25.91 -0.87
C GLY A 259 29.00 -25.34 -0.86
N LEU A 260 28.65 -24.37 -1.72
CA LEU A 260 27.28 -23.83 -1.78
C LEU A 260 26.24 -24.91 -2.14
N VAL A 261 26.55 -25.80 -3.10
CA VAL A 261 25.68 -26.93 -3.48
C VAL A 261 25.49 -27.89 -2.31
N THR A 262 26.60 -28.35 -1.72
CA THR A 262 26.59 -29.28 -0.57
C THR A 262 25.76 -28.72 0.59
N ARG A 263 25.95 -27.44 0.92
CA ARG A 263 25.18 -26.78 1.98
C ARG A 263 23.69 -26.70 1.64
N CYS A 264 23.33 -26.53 0.37
CA CYS A 264 21.93 -26.55 -0.06
C CYS A 264 21.33 -27.95 0.07
N GLU A 265 22.05 -28.98 -0.34
CA GLU A 265 21.64 -30.39 -0.21
C GLU A 265 21.42 -30.76 1.26
N ASP A 266 22.31 -30.34 2.16
CA ASP A 266 22.16 -30.57 3.61
C ASP A 266 20.87 -29.94 4.16
N VAL A 267 20.58 -28.70 3.76
CA VAL A 267 19.36 -27.98 4.18
C VAL A 267 18.09 -28.67 3.65
N LEU A 268 18.10 -29.13 2.40
CA LEU A 268 16.99 -29.85 1.78
C LEU A 268 16.77 -31.23 2.42
N ASN A 269 17.84 -32.00 2.61
CA ASN A 269 17.80 -33.34 3.20
C ASN A 269 17.40 -33.32 4.68
N GLY A 270 17.72 -32.24 5.39
CA GLY A 270 17.32 -32.03 6.79
C GLY A 270 15.83 -31.76 6.99
N ASN A 271 15.00 -31.74 5.94
CA ASN A 271 13.57 -31.38 5.98
C ASN A 271 13.27 -30.04 6.68
N GLN A 272 14.23 -29.10 6.69
CA GLN A 272 14.09 -27.80 7.36
C GLN A 272 13.38 -26.74 6.49
N VAL A 273 12.76 -27.18 5.38
CA VAL A 273 12.28 -26.30 4.31
C VAL A 273 10.91 -26.75 3.82
N GLY A 274 9.96 -25.82 3.72
CA GLY A 274 8.68 -26.06 3.03
C GLY A 274 8.82 -26.06 1.50
N GLY A 275 7.88 -26.68 0.78
CA GLY A 275 7.98 -26.95 -0.66
C GLY A 275 8.36 -25.77 -1.56
N ASP A 276 7.75 -24.60 -1.37
CA ASP A 276 8.04 -23.41 -2.20
C ASP A 276 9.46 -22.85 -1.96
N ASN A 277 9.93 -22.91 -0.71
CA ASN A 277 11.28 -22.51 -0.36
C ASN A 277 12.28 -23.53 -0.88
N ALA A 278 11.98 -24.83 -0.78
CA ALA A 278 12.85 -25.90 -1.27
C ALA A 278 13.13 -25.77 -2.78
N MET A 279 12.11 -25.42 -3.57
CA MET A 279 12.29 -25.13 -4.99
C MET A 279 13.20 -23.92 -5.22
N SER A 280 13.03 -22.85 -4.45
CA SER A 280 13.87 -21.64 -4.57
C SER A 280 15.33 -21.90 -4.20
N LEU A 281 15.56 -22.72 -3.17
CA LEU A 281 16.89 -23.20 -2.77
C LEU A 281 17.54 -24.05 -3.87
N TRP A 282 16.79 -25.00 -4.42
CA TRP A 282 17.27 -25.88 -5.47
C TRP A 282 17.63 -25.10 -6.74
N TYR A 283 16.79 -24.15 -7.17
CA TYR A 283 17.12 -23.28 -8.30
C TYR A 283 18.37 -22.43 -8.06
N ALA A 284 18.57 -21.95 -6.83
CA ALA A 284 19.77 -21.21 -6.45
C ALA A 284 21.03 -22.10 -6.53
N ALA A 285 20.94 -23.36 -6.09
CA ALA A 285 22.04 -24.33 -6.17
C ALA A 285 22.36 -24.76 -7.60
N VAL A 286 21.35 -25.05 -8.42
CA VAL A 286 21.53 -25.48 -9.83
C VAL A 286 22.19 -24.40 -10.68
N ARG A 287 21.87 -23.12 -10.43
CA ARG A 287 22.54 -22.00 -11.11
C ARG A 287 24.04 -21.94 -10.83
N TYR A 288 24.47 -22.41 -9.67
CA TYR A 288 25.88 -22.42 -9.30
C TYR A 288 26.66 -23.60 -9.89
N ILE A 289 26.01 -24.65 -10.43
CA ILE A 289 26.72 -25.81 -10.98
C ILE A 289 27.72 -25.32 -12.04
N PRO A 290 29.04 -25.43 -11.79
CA PRO A 290 30.03 -24.95 -12.73
C PRO A 290 29.86 -25.71 -14.04
N ALA A 291 29.93 -24.99 -15.17
CA ALA A 291 29.61 -25.48 -16.52
C ALA A 291 30.41 -26.72 -17.02
N GLY A 292 31.25 -27.34 -16.19
CA GLY A 292 31.98 -28.57 -16.46
C GLY A 292 31.60 -29.78 -15.60
N THR A 293 30.57 -29.72 -14.75
CA THR A 293 30.24 -30.81 -13.79
C THR A 293 28.93 -31.55 -14.07
N CYS A 294 28.30 -31.37 -15.23
CA CYS A 294 27.14 -32.18 -15.65
C CYS A 294 27.56 -33.61 -16.03
N SER A 295 27.89 -34.42 -15.02
CA SER A 295 28.02 -35.88 -15.13
C SER A 295 27.53 -36.50 -13.82
N GLY A 296 26.22 -36.66 -13.64
CA GLY A 296 25.73 -37.46 -12.50
C GLY A 296 24.31 -37.26 -11.98
N LEU A 297 23.44 -36.43 -12.55
CA LEU A 297 22.05 -36.34 -12.07
C LEU A 297 21.10 -36.99 -13.08
N SER A 298 20.91 -38.29 -12.90
CA SER A 298 19.83 -39.06 -13.51
C SER A 298 18.59 -39.02 -12.61
N ALA A 299 17.49 -38.56 -13.21
CA ALA A 299 16.05 -38.77 -12.92
C ALA A 299 15.57 -38.79 -11.46
#